data_AF-A0A8S3EIG8-F1
#
_entry.id   AF-A0A8S3EIG8-F1
#
_cell.length_a   1.000
_cell.length_b   1.000
_cell.length_c   1.000
_cell.angle_alpha   90.00
_cell.angle_beta   90.00
_cell.angle_gamma   90.00
#
_symmetry.space_group_name_H-M   'P 1'
#
loop_
_entity.id
_entity.type
_entity.pdbx_description
1 polymer ?
#
loop_
_entity_poly.entity_id
_entity_poly.type
_entity_poly.pdbx_seq_one_letter_code
_entity_poly.pdbx_strand_id
1 'polypeptide(L)'
;MAFRWPKGGYPQPQGPYCCGIGACLALGRDLVEVHYKVCLYAGVNIGGTNAEAMPVQWEYQVGRSEGIDAADQHWMSRYLLLRIAEEYGVRMSFHPKSIAGDWNGVGCHTNFSTLAMREPNGI
;
A
#
# COMPACT_ATOMS: atom_id res chain seq x y z
N MET A 1 -5.31 -16.34 8.08
CA MET A 1 -6.51 -16.11 7.25
C MET A 1 -6.58 -14.62 6.93
N ALA A 2 -6.81 -14.25 5.67
CA ALA A 2 -6.87 -12.84 5.25
C ALA A 2 -8.22 -12.19 5.64
N PHE A 3 -8.19 -10.88 5.91
CA PHE A 3 -9.37 -10.13 6.38
C PHE A 3 -10.54 -10.24 5.40
N ARG A 4 -11.74 -10.57 5.89
CA ARG A 4 -12.97 -10.72 5.07
C ARG A 4 -12.90 -11.76 3.93
N TRP A 5 -11.93 -12.66 3.92
CA TRP A 5 -11.98 -13.84 3.06
C TRP A 5 -13.00 -14.87 3.59
N PRO A 6 -13.60 -15.72 2.73
CA PRO A 6 -14.53 -16.76 3.18
C PRO A 6 -13.87 -17.73 4.18
N LYS A 7 -14.58 -18.10 5.25
CA LYS A 7 -14.08 -19.07 6.24
C LYS A 7 -13.75 -20.40 5.56
N GLY A 8 -12.47 -20.80 5.62
CA GLY A 8 -11.98 -22.03 5.02
C GLY A 8 -11.90 -22.03 3.49
N GLY A 9 -12.03 -20.86 2.84
CA GLY A 9 -12.05 -20.75 1.39
C GLY A 9 -11.31 -19.54 0.85
N TYR A 10 -11.39 -19.39 -0.47
CA TYR A 10 -10.79 -18.30 -1.24
C TYR A 10 -11.88 -17.42 -1.84
N PRO A 11 -11.63 -16.11 -2.01
CA PRO A 11 -12.51 -15.24 -2.79
C PRO A 11 -12.44 -15.59 -4.28
N GLN A 12 -13.19 -14.86 -5.11
CA GLN A 12 -13.12 -15.01 -6.56
C GLN A 12 -11.67 -14.81 -7.07
N PRO A 13 -11.29 -15.42 -8.20
CA PRO A 13 -9.96 -15.23 -8.79
C PRO A 13 -9.60 -13.76 -9.00
N GLN A 14 -8.30 -13.48 -9.06
CA GLN A 14 -7.78 -12.13 -9.31
C GLN A 14 -8.30 -11.56 -10.64
N GLY A 15 -8.51 -10.24 -10.68
CA GLY A 15 -9.06 -9.56 -11.85
C GLY A 15 -9.85 -8.30 -11.47
N PRO A 16 -10.97 -8.41 -10.74
CA PRO A 16 -11.85 -7.26 -10.49
C PRO A 16 -11.39 -6.36 -9.32
N TYR A 17 -10.34 -6.75 -8.59
CA TYR A 17 -9.93 -6.07 -7.35
C TYR A 17 -9.05 -4.85 -7.56
N CYS A 18 -8.19 -4.89 -8.58
CA CYS A 18 -7.25 -3.80 -8.87
C CYS A 18 -8.04 -2.52 -9.18
N CYS A 19 -7.79 -1.47 -8.39
CA CYS A 19 -8.56 -0.22 -8.44
C CYS A 19 -10.09 -0.38 -8.37
N GLY A 20 -10.57 -1.51 -7.83
CA GLY A 20 -11.99 -1.84 -7.76
C GLY A 20 -12.79 -0.92 -6.83
N ILE A 21 -14.08 -0.80 -7.09
CA ILE A 21 -15.03 -0.02 -6.27
C ILE A 21 -16.22 -0.93 -5.92
N GLY A 22 -16.67 -0.86 -4.67
CA GLY A 22 -17.81 -1.63 -4.17
C GLY A 22 -17.44 -2.53 -3.00
N ALA A 23 -18.44 -2.91 -2.22
CA ALA A 23 -18.27 -3.61 -0.94
C ALA A 23 -17.58 -4.97 -1.07
N CYS A 24 -17.69 -5.63 -2.22
CA CYS A 24 -17.08 -6.94 -2.49
C CYS A 24 -15.71 -6.85 -3.17
N LEU A 25 -15.28 -5.65 -3.59
CA LEU A 25 -14.04 -5.45 -4.35
C LEU A 25 -12.99 -4.67 -3.55
N ALA A 26 -13.41 -3.59 -2.88
CA ALA A 26 -12.52 -2.68 -2.15
C ALA A 26 -12.57 -2.90 -0.63
N LEU A 27 -12.06 -4.04 -0.17
CA LEU A 27 -12.09 -4.42 1.24
C LEU A 27 -11.03 -3.67 2.06
N GLY A 28 -11.44 -2.95 3.11
CA GLY A 28 -10.52 -2.21 4.00
C GLY A 28 -10.20 -0.79 3.55
N ARG A 29 -11.01 -0.21 2.65
CA ARG A 29 -10.85 1.16 2.14
C ARG A 29 -10.87 2.22 3.25
N ASP A 30 -11.69 2.01 4.28
CA ASP A 30 -11.80 2.87 5.45
C ASP A 30 -10.45 3.08 6.15
N LEU A 31 -9.71 2.00 6.39
CA LEU A 31 -8.37 2.06 6.97
C LEU A 31 -7.40 2.82 6.07
N VAL A 32 -7.44 2.55 4.76
CA VAL A 32 -6.54 3.17 3.77
C VAL A 32 -6.80 4.67 3.64
N GLU A 33 -8.07 5.10 3.65
CA GLU A 33 -8.42 6.53 3.62
C GLU A 33 -7.97 7.26 4.89
N VAL A 34 -8.10 6.61 6.06
CA VAL A 34 -7.59 7.17 7.31
C VAL A 34 -6.06 7.26 7.28
N HIS A 35 -5.37 6.21 6.85
CA HIS A 35 -3.91 6.22 6.69
C HIS A 35 -3.44 7.34 5.75
N TYR A 36 -4.13 7.52 4.64
CA TYR A 36 -3.81 8.58 3.68
C TYR A 36 -3.91 9.97 4.33
N LYS A 37 -5.01 10.25 5.03
CA LYS A 37 -5.24 11.52 5.72
C LYS A 37 -4.25 11.74 6.87
N VAL A 38 -3.95 10.71 7.64
CA VAL A 38 -2.98 10.78 8.75
C VAL A 38 -1.56 11.04 8.23
N CYS A 39 -1.16 10.41 7.13
CA CYS A 39 0.13 10.70 6.49
C CYS A 39 0.21 12.17 6.04
N LEU A 40 -0.83 12.69 5.37
CA LEU A 40 -0.89 14.10 4.98
C LEU A 40 -0.79 15.03 6.20
N TYR A 41 -1.54 14.74 7.27
CA TYR A 41 -1.52 15.53 8.50
C TYR A 41 -0.16 15.52 9.19
N ALA A 42 0.51 14.37 9.21
CA ALA A 42 1.84 14.20 9.79
C ALA A 42 2.97 14.82 8.93
N GLY A 43 2.67 15.35 7.74
CA GLY A 43 3.66 15.90 6.83
C GLY A 43 4.48 14.84 6.09
N VAL A 44 4.03 13.57 6.05
CA VAL A 44 4.62 12.54 5.19
C VAL A 44 4.27 12.89 3.75
N ASN A 45 5.26 12.87 2.86
CA ASN A 45 5.06 13.13 1.43
C ASN A 45 4.40 11.94 0.74
N ILE A 46 3.14 11.68 1.04
CA ILE A 46 2.36 10.62 0.43
C ILE A 46 1.86 11.05 -0.95
N GLY A 47 2.20 10.29 -1.98
CA GLY A 47 1.90 10.61 -3.38
C GLY A 47 0.60 10.00 -3.91
N GLY A 48 0.11 8.92 -3.29
CA GLY A 48 -1.04 8.18 -3.81
C GLY A 48 -1.35 6.90 -3.04
N THR A 49 -2.47 6.26 -3.41
CA THR A 49 -2.84 4.92 -2.96
C THR A 49 -3.78 4.26 -3.98
N ASN A 50 -3.74 2.93 -4.06
CA ASN A 50 -4.64 2.14 -4.89
C ASN A 50 -4.91 0.77 -4.27
N ALA A 51 -6.06 0.19 -4.62
CA ALA A 51 -6.31 -1.23 -4.37
C ALA A 51 -5.49 -2.05 -5.38
N GLU A 52 -4.87 -3.11 -4.91
CA GLU A 52 -4.01 -4.00 -5.70
C GLU A 52 -4.78 -5.21 -6.24
N ALA A 53 -4.08 -6.04 -7.02
CA ALA A 53 -4.68 -7.19 -7.71
C ALA A 53 -5.27 -8.27 -6.79
N MET A 54 -4.67 -8.52 -5.62
CA MET A 54 -5.21 -9.46 -4.63
C MET A 54 -6.26 -8.75 -3.76
N PRO A 55 -7.39 -9.39 -3.42
CA PRO A 55 -8.36 -8.80 -2.51
C PRO A 55 -7.71 -8.53 -1.14
N VAL A 56 -7.99 -7.35 -0.57
CA VAL A 56 -7.39 -6.84 0.68
C VAL A 56 -5.91 -6.45 0.52
N GLN A 57 -5.37 -6.46 -0.69
CA GLN A 57 -4.06 -5.89 -0.98
C GLN A 57 -4.22 -4.42 -1.37
N TRP A 58 -3.33 -3.58 -0.84
CA TRP A 58 -3.33 -2.15 -1.09
C TRP A 58 -1.90 -1.66 -1.24
N GLU A 59 -1.73 -0.62 -2.06
CA GLU A 59 -0.48 0.09 -2.23
C GLU A 59 -0.66 1.55 -1.79
N TYR A 60 0.40 2.13 -1.24
CA TYR A 60 0.54 3.57 -1.06
C TYR A 60 1.95 3.97 -1.50
N GLN A 61 2.08 5.18 -2.04
CA GLN A 61 3.36 5.69 -2.55
C GLN A 61 3.86 6.84 -1.67
N VAL A 62 5.14 6.82 -1.30
CA VAL A 62 5.80 7.90 -0.55
C VAL A 62 6.89 8.50 -1.43
N GLY A 63 6.96 9.83 -1.48
CA GLY A 63 7.88 10.62 -2.29
C GLY A 63 7.16 11.58 -3.23
N ARG A 64 7.88 12.43 -3.96
CA ARG A 64 9.34 12.50 -4.16
C ARG A 64 10.08 13.05 -2.92
N SER A 65 11.02 12.29 -2.37
CA SER A 65 11.83 12.69 -1.20
C SER A 65 13.32 12.60 -1.53
N GLU A 66 14.14 13.49 -0.95
CA GLU A 66 15.56 13.58 -1.26
C GLU A 66 16.42 12.80 -0.26
N GLY A 67 17.34 11.97 -0.76
CA GLY A 67 18.33 11.29 0.06
C GLY A 67 17.72 10.47 1.21
N ILE A 68 18.10 10.80 2.44
CA ILE A 68 17.70 10.07 3.65
C ILE A 68 16.20 10.22 3.98
N ASP A 69 15.58 11.33 3.58
CA ASP A 69 14.17 11.61 3.86
C ASP A 69 13.24 10.55 3.25
N ALA A 70 13.65 9.92 2.15
CA ALA A 70 12.90 8.82 1.54
C ALA A 70 12.75 7.63 2.51
N ALA A 71 13.80 7.29 3.25
CA ALA A 71 13.77 6.21 4.23
C ALA A 71 12.98 6.63 5.48
N ASP A 72 13.22 7.83 6.00
CA ASP A 72 12.58 8.33 7.22
C ASP A 72 11.06 8.42 7.05
N GLN A 73 10.61 9.03 5.95
CA GLN A 73 9.19 9.15 5.66
C GLN A 73 8.54 7.80 5.36
N HIS A 74 9.23 6.88 4.69
CA HIS A 74 8.70 5.54 4.45
C HIS A 74 8.51 4.77 5.76
N TRP A 75 9.47 4.83 6.68
CA TRP A 75 9.33 4.21 8.00
C TRP A 75 8.22 4.83 8.82
N MET A 76 8.12 6.16 8.84
CA MET A 76 7.02 6.84 9.53
C MET A 76 5.66 6.49 8.94
N SER A 77 5.54 6.40 7.61
CA SER A 77 4.30 5.96 6.96
C SER A 77 3.87 4.56 7.38
N ARG A 78 4.82 3.63 7.54
CA ARG A 78 4.57 2.26 8.02
C ARG A 78 4.17 2.23 9.48
N TYR A 79 4.82 3.03 10.33
CA TYR A 79 4.45 3.15 11.73
C TYR A 79 3.00 3.61 11.85
N LEU A 80 2.61 4.69 11.16
CA LEU A 80 1.24 5.20 11.16
C LEU A 80 0.24 4.15 10.66
N LEU A 81 0.58 3.39 9.60
CA LEU A 81 -0.26 2.31 9.10
C LEU A 81 -0.50 1.23 10.16
N LEU A 82 0.56 0.80 10.86
CA LEU A 82 0.45 -0.21 11.91
C LEU A 82 -0.35 0.30 13.11
N ARG A 83 -0.16 1.58 13.49
CA ARG A 83 -0.93 2.21 14.58
C ARG A 83 -2.43 2.25 14.27
N ILE A 84 -2.80 2.63 13.04
CA ILE A 84 -4.21 2.62 12.60
C ILE A 84 -4.74 1.19 12.52
N ALA A 85 -3.94 0.25 12.02
CA ALA A 85 -4.32 -1.16 11.95
C ALA A 85 -4.66 -1.74 13.33
N GLU A 86 -3.93 -1.35 14.38
CA GLU A 86 -4.26 -1.71 15.77
C GLU A 86 -5.63 -1.18 16.20
N GLU A 87 -5.97 0.07 15.88
CA GLU A 87 -7.28 0.66 16.22
C GLU A 87 -8.44 -0.05 15.51
N TYR A 88 -8.21 -0.51 14.28
CA TYR A 88 -9.18 -1.28 13.50
C TYR A 88 -9.20 -2.77 13.86
N GLY A 89 -8.32 -3.23 14.76
CA GLY A 89 -8.20 -4.63 15.14
C GLY A 89 -7.79 -5.56 13.99
N VAL A 90 -7.04 -5.04 13.01
CA VAL A 90 -6.55 -5.80 11.86
C VAL A 90 -5.04 -5.94 11.89
N ARG A 91 -4.52 -7.03 11.33
CA ARG A 91 -3.08 -7.27 11.20
C ARG A 91 -2.62 -6.94 9.79
N MET A 92 -1.59 -6.10 9.69
CA MET A 92 -0.88 -5.83 8.43
C MET A 92 0.31 -6.78 8.25
N SER A 93 0.63 -7.08 6.99
CA SER A 93 1.76 -7.91 6.61
C SER A 93 2.49 -7.29 5.42
N PHE A 94 3.79 -7.05 5.59
CA PHE A 94 4.70 -6.66 4.51
C PHE A 94 5.47 -7.86 3.92
N HIS A 95 5.08 -9.10 4.27
CA HIS A 95 5.70 -10.30 3.72
C HIS A 95 5.49 -10.36 2.19
N PRO A 96 6.53 -10.61 1.38
CA PRO A 96 6.46 -10.50 -0.08
C PRO A 96 5.50 -11.51 -0.72
N LYS A 97 5.17 -12.59 -0.01
CA LYS A 97 4.17 -13.57 -0.41
C LYS A 97 3.30 -13.94 0.79
N SER A 98 2.29 -13.14 1.09
CA SER A 98 1.44 -13.29 2.28
C SER A 98 0.50 -14.49 2.19
N ILE A 99 0.07 -14.86 0.98
CA ILE A 99 -0.78 -16.01 0.69
C ILE A 99 -0.09 -16.89 -0.36
N ALA A 100 0.00 -18.19 -0.09
CA ALA A 100 0.55 -19.17 -1.02
C ALA A 100 -0.39 -19.42 -2.22
N GLY A 101 0.15 -19.91 -3.33
CA GLY A 101 -0.61 -20.17 -4.56
C GLY A 101 -0.61 -18.98 -5.54
N ASP A 102 -1.61 -18.96 -6.42
CA ASP A 102 -1.73 -18.02 -7.53
C ASP A 102 -2.37 -16.67 -7.13
N TRP A 103 -1.79 -16.07 -6.09
CA TRP A 103 -2.13 -14.74 -5.59
C TRP A 103 -0.94 -13.80 -5.77
N ASN A 104 -1.18 -12.54 -6.08
CA ASN A 104 -0.10 -11.59 -6.30
C ASN A 104 0.79 -11.43 -5.05
N GLY A 105 2.08 -11.22 -5.30
CA GLY A 105 3.05 -10.87 -4.26
C GLY A 105 2.93 -9.40 -3.87
N VAL A 106 3.61 -9.04 -2.78
CA VAL A 106 3.77 -7.67 -2.32
C VAL A 106 5.20 -7.21 -2.62
N GLY A 107 5.32 -6.10 -3.35
CA GLY A 107 6.60 -5.48 -3.69
C GLY A 107 6.85 -4.18 -2.95
N CYS A 108 7.99 -3.55 -3.24
CA CYS A 108 8.32 -2.20 -2.79
C CYS A 108 9.09 -1.49 -3.91
N HIS A 109 8.40 -1.22 -5.02
CA HIS A 109 9.01 -0.58 -6.19
C HIS A 109 9.58 0.78 -5.79
N THR A 110 10.82 1.05 -6.21
CA THR A 110 11.55 2.27 -5.85
C THR A 110 11.88 3.05 -7.10
N ASN A 111 11.26 4.22 -7.24
CA ASN A 111 11.60 5.17 -8.29
C ASN A 111 12.82 5.97 -7.85
N PHE A 112 13.78 6.20 -8.76
CA PHE A 112 15.00 6.94 -8.48
C PHE A 112 15.32 7.91 -9.62
N SER A 113 15.83 9.09 -9.26
CA SER A 113 16.40 10.02 -10.24
C SER A 113 17.47 10.90 -9.60
N THR A 114 18.52 11.19 -10.36
CA THR A 114 19.51 12.23 -10.03
C THR A 114 19.13 13.55 -10.71
N LEU A 115 19.82 14.64 -10.38
CA LEU A 115 19.65 15.91 -11.09
C LEU A 115 19.88 15.74 -12.60
N ALA A 116 20.97 15.05 -12.99
CA ALA A 116 21.31 14.81 -14.39
C ALA A 116 20.24 14.01 -15.16
N MET A 117 19.51 13.10 -14.50
CA MET A 117 18.41 12.35 -15.13
C MET A 117 17.17 13.22 -15.36
N ARG A 118 16.99 14.31 -14.62
CA ARG A 118 15.81 15.19 -14.69
C ARG A 118 15.99 16.39 -15.63
N GLU A 119 17.22 16.71 -16.00
CA GLU A 119 17.53 17.80 -16.94
C GLU A 119 17.04 17.48 -18.37
N PRO A 120 16.82 18.50 -19.23
CA PRO A 120 16.48 18.28 -20.63
C PRO A 120 17.49 17.38 -21.34
N ASN A 121 17.01 16.32 -22.01
CA ASN A 121 17.84 15.27 -22.61
C ASN A 121 18.74 14.53 -21.59
N GLY A 122 18.22 14.30 -20.38
CA GLY A 122 18.92 13.58 -19.32
C GLY A 122 19.47 12.20 -19.71
N ILE A 123 20.38 11.71 -18.87
CA ILE A 123 21.16 10.48 -19.06
C ILE A 123 20.34 9.19 -18.94
#